data_AF-K9IWG7-F1
#
_entry.id   AF-K9IWG7-F1
#
_cell.length_a   1.000
_cell.length_b   1.000
_cell.length_c   1.000
_cell.angle_alpha   90.00
_cell.angle_beta   90.00
_cell.angle_gamma   90.00
#
_symmetry.space_group_name_H-M   'P 1'
#
loop_
_entity.id
_entity.type
_entity.pdbx_description
1 polymer ?
#
loop_
_entity_poly.entity_id
_entity_poly.type
_entity_poly.pdbx_seq_one_letter_code
_entity_poly.pdbx_strand_id
1 'polypeptide(L)'
;MEFPDLGKHCSEKACRQLDFLPLKCDVCERDFCKDHFAYAAHKCPFAFKKDVQVPVCPLCDRPIPVRKGELPDAVVGEHIDRDCKLRPGKEEKIFTYRCSKGGCKKKEMLPVACDQCGGNFCIQHRHPLDHSCARGSSPISVLG
;
A
#
# COMPACT_ATOMS: atom_id res chain seq x y z
N MET A 1 40.39 -28.10 11.36
CA MET A 1 39.54 -28.96 10.51
C MET A 1 38.82 -28.02 9.56
N GLU A 2 39.27 -27.99 8.31
CA GLU A 2 38.79 -27.08 7.27
C GLU A 2 37.63 -27.82 6.59
N PHE A 3 36.44 -27.22 6.52
CA PHE A 3 35.27 -27.83 5.88
C PHE A 3 35.38 -27.64 4.35
N PRO A 4 35.84 -28.63 3.56
CA PRO A 4 36.28 -28.37 2.20
C PRO A 4 35.14 -28.26 1.17
N ASP A 5 33.90 -28.54 1.56
CA ASP A 5 32.80 -28.80 0.62
C ASP A 5 31.44 -28.19 1.07
N LEU A 6 31.47 -27.13 1.87
CA LEU A 6 30.22 -26.48 2.31
C LEU A 6 29.78 -25.43 1.29
N GLY A 7 28.74 -25.76 0.52
CA GLY A 7 28.07 -24.84 -0.39
C GLY A 7 28.18 -25.26 -1.86
N LYS A 8 27.31 -24.70 -2.71
CA LYS A 8 27.37 -24.93 -4.15
C LYS A 8 27.50 -23.64 -4.92
N HIS A 9 28.09 -23.75 -6.10
CA HIS A 9 28.20 -22.63 -7.01
C HIS A 9 26.88 -22.39 -7.73
N CYS A 10 26.57 -21.11 -7.96
CA CYS A 10 25.46 -20.73 -8.82
C CYS A 10 25.67 -21.30 -10.24
N SER A 11 24.59 -21.86 -10.81
CA SER A 11 24.59 -22.48 -12.14
C SER A 11 24.54 -21.45 -13.29
N GLU A 12 24.51 -20.16 -12.97
CA GLU A 12 24.49 -19.10 -13.96
C GLU A 12 25.89 -18.84 -14.49
N LYS A 13 26.05 -18.78 -15.82
CA LYS A 13 27.39 -18.67 -16.45
C LYS A 13 28.13 -17.39 -16.06
N ALA A 14 27.38 -16.32 -15.76
CA ALA A 14 27.92 -15.03 -15.34
C ALA A 14 28.24 -14.99 -13.84
N CYS A 15 27.62 -15.87 -13.04
CA CYS A 15 27.77 -15.88 -11.59
C CYS A 15 28.32 -17.22 -11.11
N ARG A 16 29.58 -17.22 -10.69
CA ARG A 16 30.24 -18.36 -10.02
C ARG A 16 30.32 -18.16 -8.51
N GLN A 17 29.34 -17.48 -7.92
CA GLN A 17 29.32 -17.30 -6.48
C GLN A 17 29.05 -18.63 -5.79
N LEU A 18 29.87 -18.95 -4.78
CA LEU A 18 29.69 -20.09 -3.89
C LEU A 18 28.71 -19.68 -2.79
N ASP A 19 27.54 -20.31 -2.77
CA ASP A 19 26.48 -20.06 -1.79
C ASP A 19 26.37 -21.24 -0.84
N PHE A 20 26.42 -20.95 0.47
CA PHE A 20 26.34 -21.95 1.53
C PHE A 20 24.93 -22.52 1.69
N LEU A 21 23.89 -21.80 1.22
CA LEU A 21 22.49 -22.25 1.14
C LEU A 21 22.05 -22.28 -0.33
N PRO A 22 22.37 -23.34 -1.08
CA PRO A 22 22.03 -23.41 -2.48
C PRO A 22 20.51 -23.41 -2.69
N LEU A 23 20.02 -22.42 -3.43
CA LEU A 23 18.61 -22.27 -3.74
C LEU A 23 18.31 -23.02 -5.04
N LYS A 24 17.55 -24.11 -4.96
CA LYS A 24 17.19 -24.93 -6.12
C LYS A 24 15.93 -24.42 -6.79
N CYS A 25 16.02 -24.09 -8.07
CA CYS A 25 14.87 -23.69 -8.86
C CYS A 25 13.86 -24.86 -8.98
N ASP A 26 12.60 -24.64 -8.57
CA ASP A 26 11.52 -25.64 -8.58
C ASP A 26 11.08 -26.16 -9.95
N VAL A 27 11.71 -25.68 -11.03
CA VAL A 27 11.35 -26.03 -12.40
C VAL A 27 12.53 -26.53 -13.23
N CYS A 28 13.72 -25.94 -13.09
CA CYS A 28 14.92 -26.42 -13.79
C CYS A 28 15.91 -27.17 -12.90
N GLU A 29 15.61 -27.31 -11.61
CA GLU A 29 16.35 -28.13 -10.63
C GLU A 29 17.83 -27.78 -10.45
N ARG A 30 18.25 -26.63 -10.98
CA ARG A 30 19.61 -26.09 -10.85
C ARG A 30 19.74 -25.23 -9.59
N ASP A 31 20.94 -25.24 -9.01
CA ASP A 31 21.30 -24.47 -7.81
C ASP A 31 21.71 -23.03 -8.21
N PHE A 32 21.12 -22.02 -7.57
CA PHE A 32 21.41 -20.59 -7.79
C PHE A 32 21.68 -19.89 -6.46
N CYS A 33 22.38 -18.75 -6.50
CA CYS A 33 22.56 -17.88 -5.35
C CYS A 33 21.33 -16.98 -5.13
N LYS A 34 21.31 -16.23 -4.02
CA LYS A 34 20.21 -15.32 -3.64
C LYS A 34 19.76 -14.37 -4.77
N ASP A 35 20.70 -13.87 -5.57
CA ASP A 35 20.43 -12.91 -6.65
C ASP A 35 19.86 -13.58 -7.92
N HIS A 36 20.28 -14.81 -8.22
CA HIS A 36 19.94 -15.49 -9.47
C HIS A 36 18.84 -16.56 -9.33
N PHE A 37 18.26 -16.72 -8.14
CA PHE A 37 17.20 -17.70 -7.90
C PHE A 37 15.88 -17.36 -8.62
N ALA A 38 15.56 -16.07 -8.78
CA ALA A 38 14.36 -15.64 -9.48
C ALA A 38 14.35 -16.13 -10.94
N TYR A 39 13.20 -16.58 -11.43
CA TYR A 39 13.06 -17.11 -12.80
C TYR A 39 13.52 -16.14 -13.89
N ALA A 40 13.33 -14.83 -13.66
CA ALA A 40 13.77 -13.76 -14.56
C ALA A 40 15.29 -13.59 -14.58
N ALA A 41 15.96 -13.75 -13.43
CA ALA A 41 17.40 -13.57 -13.32
C ALA A 41 18.16 -14.64 -14.10
N HIS A 42 17.81 -15.92 -13.91
CA HIS A 42 18.45 -17.04 -14.61
C HIS A 42 17.79 -17.46 -15.92
N LYS A 43 16.85 -16.66 -16.43
CA LYS A 43 16.10 -16.91 -17.67
C LYS A 43 15.63 -18.36 -17.77
N CYS A 44 14.85 -18.79 -16.78
CA CYS A 44 14.44 -20.18 -16.68
C CYS A 44 13.66 -20.62 -17.94
N PRO A 45 14.06 -21.72 -18.62
CA PRO A 45 13.37 -22.18 -19.83
C PRO A 45 11.91 -22.59 -19.59
N PHE A 46 11.54 -22.84 -18.33
CA PHE A 46 10.22 -23.32 -17.94
C PHE A 46 9.51 -22.40 -16.93
N ALA A 47 9.97 -21.15 -16.77
CA ALA A 47 9.38 -20.16 -15.84
C ALA A 47 7.84 -20.12 -15.90
N PHE A 48 7.30 -20.18 -17.12
CA PHE A 48 5.87 -20.11 -17.44
C PHE A 48 5.00 -21.16 -16.73
N LYS A 49 5.56 -22.24 -16.18
CA LYS A 49 4.79 -23.30 -15.51
C LYS A 49 4.39 -22.96 -14.08
N LYS A 50 5.13 -22.08 -13.39
CA LYS A 50 4.95 -21.81 -11.95
C LYS A 50 5.07 -20.34 -11.55
N ASP A 51 5.45 -19.44 -12.47
CA ASP A 51 5.51 -18.01 -12.18
C ASP A 51 4.10 -17.39 -12.15
N VAL A 52 3.39 -17.57 -11.03
CA VAL A 52 2.05 -17.02 -10.81
C VAL A 52 2.19 -15.57 -10.38
N GLN A 53 2.16 -14.66 -11.35
CA GLN A 53 2.15 -13.22 -11.09
C GLN A 53 0.74 -12.75 -10.75
N VAL A 54 0.60 -12.00 -9.66
CA VAL A 54 -0.68 -11.41 -9.24
C VAL A 54 -0.74 -9.99 -9.82
N PRO A 55 -1.60 -9.71 -10.81
CA PRO A 55 -1.74 -8.36 -11.36
C PRO A 55 -2.34 -7.41 -10.31
N VAL A 56 -1.97 -6.14 -10.41
CA VAL A 56 -2.51 -5.07 -9.57
C VAL A 56 -3.49 -4.24 -10.39
N CYS A 57 -4.62 -3.86 -9.79
CA CYS A 57 -5.58 -2.97 -10.43
C CYS A 57 -4.97 -1.57 -10.61
N PRO A 58 -4.93 -0.99 -11.83
CA PRO A 58 -4.38 0.35 -12.05
C PRO A 58 -5.24 1.49 -11.46
N LEU A 59 -6.49 1.20 -11.06
CA LEU A 59 -7.42 2.19 -10.53
C LEU A 59 -7.48 2.20 -9.00
N CYS A 60 -7.17 1.08 -8.35
CA CYS A 60 -7.32 0.96 -6.90
C CYS A 60 -6.17 0.30 -6.16
N ASP A 61 -5.07 0.00 -6.85
CA ASP A 61 -3.84 -0.58 -6.28
C ASP A 61 -4.05 -1.88 -5.48
N ARG A 62 -5.23 -2.51 -5.62
CA ARG A 62 -5.52 -3.80 -4.98
C ARG A 62 -4.98 -4.95 -5.85
N PRO A 63 -4.30 -5.94 -5.25
CA PRO A 63 -3.89 -7.14 -5.96
C PRO A 63 -5.13 -7.96 -6.34
N ILE A 64 -5.19 -8.38 -7.61
CA ILE A 64 -6.30 -9.13 -8.17
C ILE A 64 -5.89 -10.60 -8.31
N PRO A 65 -6.49 -11.53 -7.54
CA PRO A 65 -6.15 -12.95 -7.64
C PRO A 65 -6.63 -13.52 -8.98
N VAL A 66 -5.71 -14.13 -9.72
CA VAL A 66 -5.98 -14.79 -11.02
C VAL A 66 -5.93 -16.31 -10.82
N ARG A 67 -6.95 -17.05 -11.30
CA ARG A 67 -6.90 -18.52 -11.22
C ARG A 67 -6.02 -19.09 -12.32
N LYS A 68 -5.52 -20.31 -12.09
CA LYS A 68 -4.69 -21.03 -13.06
C LYS A 68 -5.47 -21.26 -14.37
N GLY A 69 -5.00 -20.64 -15.47
CA GLY A 69 -5.61 -20.75 -16.79
C GLY A 69 -6.44 -19.53 -17.21
N GLU A 70 -6.68 -18.57 -16.32
CA GLU A 70 -7.30 -17.29 -16.67
C GLU A 70 -6.24 -16.29 -17.14
N LEU A 71 -6.61 -15.43 -18.10
CA LEU A 71 -5.72 -14.38 -18.58
C LEU A 71 -5.73 -13.20 -17.59
N PRO A 72 -4.57 -12.73 -17.10
CA PRO A 72 -4.49 -11.62 -16.15
C PRO A 72 -5.27 -10.39 -16.60
N ASP A 73 -5.15 -10.01 -17.87
CA ASP A 73 -5.84 -8.83 -18.43
C ASP A 73 -7.37 -8.97 -18.37
N ALA A 74 -7.91 -10.16 -18.63
CA ALA A 74 -9.35 -10.39 -18.60
C ALA A 74 -9.91 -10.29 -17.17
N VAL A 75 -9.18 -10.85 -16.18
CA VAL A 75 -9.57 -10.77 -14.76
C VAL A 75 -9.47 -9.33 -14.24
N VAL A 76 -8.45 -8.58 -14.68
CA VAL A 76 -8.32 -7.16 -14.34
C VAL A 76 -9.46 -6.35 -14.96
N GLY A 77 -9.84 -6.62 -16.21
CA GLY A 77 -10.99 -6.01 -16.86
C GLY A 77 -12.29 -6.26 -16.08
N GLU A 78 -12.59 -7.53 -15.76
CA GLU A 78 -13.80 -7.86 -14.98
C GLU A 78 -13.82 -7.16 -13.62
N HIS A 79 -12.67 -7.08 -12.93
CA HIS A 79 -12.58 -6.33 -11.68
C HIS A 79 -12.92 -4.86 -11.86
N ILE A 80 -12.38 -4.21 -12.90
CA ILE A 80 -12.63 -2.78 -13.20
C ILE A 80 -14.12 -2.53 -13.40
N ASP A 81 -14.80 -3.39 -14.16
CA ASP A 81 -16.22 -3.23 -14.47
C ASP A 81 -17.15 -3.51 -13.27
N ARG A 82 -16.86 -4.57 -12.49
CA ARG A 82 -17.82 -5.08 -11.48
C ARG A 82 -17.48 -4.73 -10.04
N ASP A 83 -16.21 -4.80 -9.62
CA ASP A 83 -15.80 -4.83 -8.20
C ASP A 83 -14.82 -3.70 -7.78
N CYS A 84 -14.42 -2.84 -8.70
CA CYS A 84 -13.49 -1.75 -8.37
C CYS A 84 -14.18 -0.69 -7.49
N LYS A 85 -13.73 -0.57 -6.23
CA LYS A 85 -14.27 0.40 -5.24
C LYS A 85 -14.07 1.85 -5.68
N LEU A 86 -12.95 2.12 -6.37
CA LEU A 86 -12.66 3.40 -7.00
C LEU A 86 -13.23 3.40 -8.41
N ARG A 87 -14.57 3.40 -8.50
CA ARG A 87 -15.24 3.54 -9.80
C ARG A 87 -14.88 4.91 -10.39
N PRO A 88 -14.43 4.97 -11.66
CA PRO A 88 -14.31 6.24 -12.36
C PRO A 88 -15.70 6.90 -12.40
N GLY A 89 -15.83 8.06 -11.74
CA GLY A 89 -17.08 8.83 -11.67
C GLY A 89 -17.76 8.89 -10.29
N LYS A 90 -17.25 8.19 -9.26
CA LYS A 90 -17.69 8.40 -7.88
C LYS A 90 -16.64 9.24 -7.14
N GLU A 91 -16.71 10.55 -7.33
CA GLU A 91 -15.93 11.52 -6.55
C GLU A 91 -16.28 11.38 -5.07
N GLU A 92 -15.44 10.68 -4.31
CA GLU A 92 -15.52 10.69 -2.85
C GLU A 92 -15.33 12.14 -2.40
N LYS A 93 -16.30 12.68 -1.68
CA LYS A 93 -16.23 14.06 -1.19
C LYS A 93 -15.08 14.13 -0.18
N ILE A 94 -13.93 14.65 -0.60
CA ILE A 94 -12.72 14.74 0.23
C ILE A 94 -12.95 15.76 1.37
N PHE A 95 -13.72 16.81 1.11
CA PHE A 95 -14.03 17.87 2.09
C PHE A 95 -15.44 17.73 2.66
N THR A 96 -15.57 16.96 3.74
CA THR A 96 -16.87 16.67 4.40
C THR A 96 -17.09 17.47 5.67
N TYR A 97 -16.02 17.87 6.37
CA TYR A 97 -16.11 18.44 7.72
C TYR A 97 -16.39 19.95 7.69
N ARG A 98 -17.66 20.34 7.76
CA ARG A 98 -18.10 21.74 7.69
C ARG A 98 -17.80 22.51 8.99
N CYS A 99 -17.31 23.73 8.86
CA CYS A 99 -17.12 24.64 9.99
C CYS A 99 -18.46 25.08 10.62
N SER A 100 -18.57 24.97 11.94
CA SER A 100 -19.75 25.36 12.72
C SER A 100 -19.80 26.85 13.08
N LYS A 101 -18.77 27.65 12.76
CA LYS A 101 -18.79 29.10 13.00
C LYS A 101 -19.82 29.77 12.09
N GLY A 102 -20.67 30.62 12.67
CA GLY A 102 -21.64 31.43 11.93
C GLY A 102 -20.99 32.22 10.79
N GLY A 103 -21.50 32.07 9.57
CA GLY A 103 -20.98 32.73 8.38
C GLY A 103 -19.82 32.01 7.67
N CYS A 104 -19.28 30.92 8.21
CA CYS A 104 -18.21 30.15 7.55
C CYS A 104 -18.79 29.02 6.67
N LYS A 105 -18.36 28.93 5.41
CA LYS A 105 -18.75 27.86 4.46
C LYS A 105 -17.62 26.86 4.18
N LYS A 106 -16.47 26.98 4.86
CA LYS A 106 -15.30 26.11 4.65
C LYS A 106 -15.59 24.69 5.14
N LYS A 107 -15.07 23.72 4.41
CA LYS A 107 -15.08 22.29 4.75
C LYS A 107 -13.65 21.80 4.73
N GLU A 108 -13.25 21.03 5.74
CA GLU A 108 -11.93 20.44 5.84
C GLU A 108 -11.95 18.96 5.45
N MET A 109 -10.78 18.42 5.14
CA MET A 109 -10.58 17.00 4.84
C MET A 109 -10.59 16.13 6.10
N LEU A 110 -10.22 16.72 7.23
CA LEU A 110 -10.13 16.06 8.52
C LEU A 110 -11.06 16.76 9.53
N PRO A 111 -11.59 16.04 10.52
CA PRO A 111 -12.35 16.67 11.59
C PRO A 111 -11.43 17.55 12.42
N VAL A 112 -11.82 18.81 12.63
CA VAL A 112 -11.13 19.76 13.50
C VAL A 112 -12.08 20.11 14.64
N ALA A 113 -12.17 19.20 15.62
CA ALA A 113 -13.02 19.37 16.78
C ALA A 113 -12.35 20.31 17.81
N CYS A 114 -13.12 21.24 18.36
CA CYS A 114 -12.68 22.01 19.52
C CYS A 114 -12.80 21.16 20.78
N ASP A 115 -11.73 21.09 21.57
CA ASP A 115 -11.68 20.33 22.82
C ASP A 115 -12.72 20.82 23.86
N GLN A 116 -13.03 22.12 23.85
CA GLN A 116 -13.90 22.72 24.85
C GLN A 116 -15.40 22.58 24.50
N CYS A 117 -15.78 22.86 23.26
CA CYS A 117 -17.19 22.84 22.85
C CYS A 117 -17.59 21.60 22.04
N GLY A 118 -16.64 20.76 21.61
CA GLY A 118 -16.88 19.58 20.76
C GLY A 118 -17.32 19.90 19.33
N GLY A 119 -17.43 21.19 18.96
CA GLY A 119 -17.83 21.61 17.62
C GLY A 119 -16.73 21.41 16.58
N ASN A 120 -17.11 21.15 15.32
CA ASN A 120 -16.16 21.04 14.20
C ASN A 120 -15.93 22.40 13.54
N PHE A 121 -14.67 22.76 13.32
CA PHE A 121 -14.27 24.03 12.72
C PHE A 121 -13.37 23.81 11.50
N CYS A 122 -12.98 24.88 10.81
CA CYS A 122 -11.91 24.82 9.80
C CYS A 122 -10.57 25.21 10.44
N ILE A 123 -9.45 25.03 9.74
CA ILE A 123 -8.10 25.36 10.26
C ILE A 123 -8.01 26.83 10.75
N GLN A 124 -8.74 27.75 10.11
CA GLN A 124 -8.81 29.16 10.50
C GLN A 124 -9.66 29.43 11.73
N HIS A 125 -10.59 28.54 12.08
CA HIS A 125 -11.49 28.72 13.22
C HIS A 125 -11.28 27.65 14.30
N ARG A 126 -10.13 26.95 14.27
CA ARG A 126 -9.80 25.87 15.20
C ARG A 126 -9.62 26.35 16.64
N HIS A 127 -9.15 27.59 16.81
CA HIS A 127 -8.84 28.13 18.13
C HIS A 127 -10.13 28.68 18.80
N PRO A 128 -10.29 28.54 20.13
CA PRO A 128 -11.49 29.00 20.85
C PRO A 128 -11.88 30.46 20.61
N LEU A 129 -10.88 31.33 20.42
CA LEU A 129 -11.07 32.76 20.16
C LEU A 129 -11.61 33.02 18.74
N ASP A 130 -11.27 32.17 17.77
CA ASP A 130 -11.63 32.36 16.37
C ASP A 130 -13.07 31.96 16.06
N HIS A 131 -13.75 31.25 16.97
CA HIS A 131 -15.14 30.81 16.77
C HIS A 131 -16.09 31.18 17.92
N SER A 132 -15.67 32.08 18.81
CA SER A 132 -16.46 32.49 19.99
C SER A 132 -16.94 31.28 20.78
N CYS A 133 -15.99 30.44 21.21
CA CYS A 133 -16.27 29.18 21.89
C CYS A 133 -17.22 29.39 23.09
N ALA A 134 -18.31 28.63 23.16
CA ALA A 134 -19.29 28.73 24.25
C ALA A 134 -18.70 28.45 25.64
N ARG A 135 -17.53 27.79 25.72
CA ARG A 135 -16.78 27.56 26.97
C ARG A 135 -15.50 28.40 27.09
N GLY A 136 -15.19 29.22 26.08
CA GLY A 136 -14.00 30.08 26.04
C GLY A 136 -14.13 31.36 26.86
N SER A 137 -15.29 31.60 27.49
CA SER A 137 -15.53 32.71 28.43
C SER A 137 -15.55 32.21 29.88
N SER A 138 -14.54 31.43 30.28
CA SER A 138 -14.23 31.25 31.70
C SER A 138 -12.73 31.35 31.86
N PRO A 139 -12.20 32.41 32.51
CA PRO A 139 -10.79 32.47 32.82
C PRO A 139 -10.46 31.27 33.71
N ILE A 140 -9.43 30.50 33.33
CA ILE A 140 -8.84 29.49 34.19
C ILE A 140 -8.27 30.23 35.40
N SER A 141 -8.96 30.16 36.53
CA SER A 141 -8.43 30.56 37.82
C SER A 141 -7.24 29.65 38.13
N VAL A 142 -6.03 30.14 37.89
CA VAL A 142 -4.79 29.52 38.36
C VAL A 142 -4.79 29.60 39.89
N LEU A 143 -5.00 28.47 40.56
CA LEU A 143 -4.73 28.30 41.98
C LEU A 143 -3.26 27.89 42.13
N GLY A 144 -2.48 28.74 42.80
CA GLY A 144 -1.12 28.49 43.24
C GLY A 144 -1.04 27.74 44.56
#